data_AF-A0AA37KTN8-F1
#
_entry.id   AF-A0AA37KTN8-F1
#
_cell.length_a   1.000
_cell.length_b   1.000
_cell.length_c   1.000
_cell.angle_alpha   90.00
_cell.angle_beta   90.00
_cell.angle_gamma   90.00
#
_symmetry.space_group_name_H-M   'P 1'
#
loop_
_entity.id
_entity.type
_entity.pdbx_description
1 polymer ?
#
loop_
_entity_poly.entity_id
_entity_poly.type
_entity_poly.pdbx_seq_one_letter_code
_entity_poly.pdbx_strand_id
1 'polypeptide(L)'
;MKLRYRLRQLTATAVLFPVLFAGAVATVHADAPRAEIATQVKTYASTDGVKAWTLRYGPREKNQALIQVTDSDSTIDKKILLATTSTTAKDTRYTVQLNGRPYVLLILNGSAGELYVPGSQKSTWVRYDEDLSAQSNPEHYLTDYEQQGKP
;
A
#
# COMPACT_ATOMS: atom_id res chain seq x y z
N MET A 1 27.68 65.24 -14.78
CA MET A 1 28.04 66.41 -13.94
C MET A 1 26.77 66.94 -13.26
N LYS A 2 26.74 66.94 -11.92
CA LYS A 2 25.92 67.74 -10.95
C LYS A 2 24.39 67.93 -11.14
N LEU A 3 23.65 67.20 -10.29
CA LEU A 3 22.74 67.68 -9.22
C LEU A 3 22.03 69.04 -9.39
N ARG A 4 20.68 69.05 -9.26
CA ARG A 4 19.89 69.97 -8.38
C ARG A 4 18.37 69.74 -8.42
N TYR A 5 17.80 69.51 -7.23
CA TYR A 5 16.61 70.14 -6.62
C TYR A 5 15.32 70.35 -7.45
N ARG A 6 14.16 69.92 -6.88
CA ARG A 6 13.07 70.81 -6.43
C ARG A 6 11.93 70.02 -5.77
N LEU A 7 11.66 70.39 -4.52
CA LEU A 7 10.51 70.01 -3.69
C LEU A 7 9.30 70.90 -4.05
N ARG A 8 8.11 70.33 -4.25
CA ARG A 8 6.77 70.97 -4.14
C ARG A 8 5.72 69.85 -4.31
N GLN A 9 5.13 69.36 -3.23
CA GLN A 9 3.91 69.84 -2.56
C GLN A 9 2.62 69.18 -3.09
N LEU A 10 1.75 68.88 -2.11
CA LEU A 10 0.28 68.76 -2.16
C LEU A 10 -0.31 67.36 -2.45
N THR A 11 -0.69 66.72 -1.35
CA THR A 11 -2.05 66.20 -1.06
C THR A 11 -2.93 65.83 -2.26
N ALA A 12 -3.29 64.55 -2.35
CA ALA A 12 -4.68 64.13 -2.46
C ALA A 12 -4.79 62.64 -2.14
N THR A 13 -5.54 62.36 -1.08
CA THR A 13 -6.01 61.03 -0.69
C THR A 13 -6.81 60.41 -1.84
N ALA A 14 -6.37 59.26 -2.34
CA ALA A 14 -7.21 58.37 -3.14
C ALA A 14 -7.08 56.97 -2.55
N VAL A 15 -8.08 56.62 -1.74
CA VAL A 15 -8.29 55.26 -1.24
C VAL A 15 -8.60 54.38 -2.45
N LEU A 16 -7.67 53.48 -2.77
CA LEU A 16 -7.87 52.45 -3.79
C LEU A 16 -7.69 51.11 -3.08
N PHE A 17 -8.81 50.54 -2.64
CA PHE A 17 -8.90 49.18 -2.11
C PHE A 17 -8.53 48.21 -3.24
N PRO A 18 -7.42 47.44 -3.14
CA PRO A 18 -7.21 46.34 -4.07
C PRO A 18 -8.17 45.23 -3.68
N VAL A 19 -9.14 44.96 -4.56
CA VAL A 19 -9.93 43.72 -4.51
C VAL A 19 -8.97 42.57 -4.77
N LEU A 20 -8.51 41.94 -3.69
CA LEU A 20 -7.80 40.66 -3.71
C LEU A 20 -8.80 39.59 -4.16
N PHE A 21 -8.86 39.35 -5.47
CA PHE A 21 -9.43 38.11 -6.02
C PHE A 21 -8.48 36.96 -5.64
N ALA A 22 -8.69 36.38 -4.46
CA ALA A 22 -8.10 35.11 -4.09
C ALA A 22 -8.75 34.03 -4.96
N GLY A 23 -8.14 33.72 -6.11
CA GLY A 23 -8.51 32.57 -6.92
C GLY A 23 -8.32 31.31 -6.09
N ALA A 24 -9.43 30.69 -5.66
CA ALA A 24 -9.41 29.36 -5.10
C ALA A 24 -8.93 28.40 -6.21
N VAL A 25 -7.65 28.04 -6.17
CA VAL A 25 -7.13 26.90 -6.92
C VAL A 25 -7.80 25.66 -6.33
N ALA A 26 -8.89 25.23 -6.94
CA ALA A 26 -9.44 23.91 -6.70
C ALA A 26 -8.36 22.90 -7.12
N THR A 27 -7.69 22.31 -6.13
CA THR A 27 -6.82 21.16 -6.37
C THR A 27 -7.70 20.01 -6.81
N VAL A 28 -7.84 19.84 -8.12
CA VAL A 28 -8.36 18.62 -8.72
C VAL A 28 -7.34 17.54 -8.34
N HIS A 29 -7.59 16.83 -7.24
CA HIS A 29 -6.95 15.56 -6.98
C HIS A 29 -7.46 14.62 -8.06
N ALA A 30 -6.72 14.52 -9.16
CA ALA A 30 -6.93 13.45 -10.11
C ALA A 30 -6.76 12.15 -9.33
N ASP A 31 -7.86 11.43 -9.13
CA ASP A 31 -7.85 10.12 -8.49
C ASP A 31 -6.86 9.26 -9.28
N ALA A 32 -5.77 8.84 -8.64
CA ALA A 32 -4.77 8.03 -9.31
C ALA A 32 -5.47 6.75 -9.81
N PRO A 33 -5.18 6.29 -11.04
CA PRO A 33 -5.82 5.10 -11.56
C PRO A 33 -5.59 3.94 -10.59
N ARG A 34 -6.69 3.31 -10.18
CA ARG A 34 -6.69 2.22 -9.22
C ARG A 34 -5.75 1.10 -9.68
N ALA A 35 -4.99 0.54 -8.75
CA ALA A 35 -4.03 -0.50 -9.07
C ALA A 35 -4.72 -1.72 -9.72
N GLU A 36 -4.12 -2.25 -10.79
CA GLU A 36 -4.56 -3.54 -11.35
C GLU A 36 -4.36 -4.65 -10.31
N ILE A 37 -5.35 -5.51 -10.10
CA ILE A 37 -5.25 -6.65 -9.16
C ILE A 37 -5.63 -7.98 -9.81
N ALA A 38 -5.40 -9.10 -9.12
CA ALA A 38 -6.00 -10.38 -9.53
C ALA A 38 -7.51 -10.40 -9.24
N THR A 39 -8.23 -11.28 -9.95
CA THR A 39 -9.69 -11.46 -9.81
C THR A 39 -10.10 -12.21 -8.54
N GLN A 40 -9.15 -12.73 -7.78
CA GLN A 40 -9.41 -13.52 -6.58
C GLN A 40 -8.26 -13.34 -5.59
N VAL A 41 -8.57 -13.27 -4.30
CA VAL A 41 -7.59 -13.46 -3.24
C VAL A 41 -7.35 -14.96 -3.09
N LYS A 42 -6.10 -15.38 -2.97
CA LYS A 42 -5.76 -16.76 -2.64
C LYS A 42 -5.43 -16.83 -1.15
N THR A 43 -6.14 -17.72 -0.46
CA THR A 43 -6.02 -17.93 0.97
C THR A 43 -5.36 -19.26 1.24
N TYR A 44 -4.43 -19.26 2.20
CA TYR A 44 -3.74 -20.44 2.67
C TYR A 44 -3.92 -20.52 4.18
N ALA A 45 -4.42 -21.65 4.68
CA ALA A 45 -4.70 -21.85 6.09
C ALA A 45 -3.82 -22.96 6.66
N SER A 46 -3.42 -22.79 7.92
CA SER A 46 -2.78 -23.83 8.72
C SER A 46 -3.79 -24.59 9.57
N THR A 47 -3.36 -25.72 10.12
CA THR A 47 -4.21 -26.55 11.00
C THR A 47 -4.48 -25.90 12.36
N ASP A 48 -3.63 -24.98 12.80
CA ASP A 48 -3.76 -24.21 14.04
C ASP A 48 -4.49 -22.87 13.85
N GLY A 49 -5.01 -22.59 12.65
CA GLY A 49 -5.93 -21.48 12.38
C GLY A 49 -5.30 -20.22 11.79
N VAL A 50 -3.97 -20.14 11.70
CA VAL A 50 -3.26 -19.03 11.04
C VAL A 50 -3.58 -19.02 9.55
N LYS A 51 -3.82 -17.83 8.98
CA LYS A 51 -4.15 -17.67 7.55
C LYS A 51 -3.23 -16.68 6.88
N ALA A 52 -2.86 -16.98 5.65
CA ALA A 52 -2.16 -16.08 4.75
C ALA A 52 -3.03 -15.79 3.53
N TRP A 53 -3.40 -14.52 3.34
CA TRP A 53 -4.17 -14.02 2.20
C TRP A 53 -3.20 -13.38 1.22
N THR A 54 -3.35 -13.68 -0.07
CA THR A 54 -2.47 -13.14 -1.12
C THR A 54 -3.27 -12.62 -2.30
N LEU A 55 -2.93 -11.44 -2.78
CA LEU A 55 -3.56 -10.80 -3.94
C LEU A 55 -2.48 -10.19 -4.84
N ARG A 56 -2.46 -10.55 -6.13
CA ARG A 56 -1.54 -9.89 -7.09
C ARG A 56 -1.82 -8.40 -7.11
N TYR A 57 -0.75 -7.60 -7.06
CA TYR A 57 -0.81 -6.14 -7.06
C TYR A 57 -0.01 -5.58 -8.22
N GLY A 58 -0.69 -4.83 -9.07
CA GLY A 58 -0.17 -4.29 -10.32
C GLY A 58 -0.04 -5.31 -11.46
N PRO A 59 0.58 -4.87 -12.57
CA PRO A 59 0.88 -5.72 -13.72
C PRO A 59 1.72 -6.95 -13.34
N ARG A 60 1.55 -8.07 -14.06
CA ARG A 60 2.22 -9.34 -13.71
C ARG A 60 3.74 -9.21 -13.69
N GLU A 61 4.30 -8.44 -14.60
CA GLU A 61 5.73 -8.18 -14.76
C GLU A 61 6.36 -7.42 -13.58
N LYS A 62 5.54 -6.74 -12.75
CA LYS A 62 6.03 -6.10 -11.52
C LYS A 62 6.32 -7.11 -10.42
N ASN A 63 5.79 -8.32 -10.51
CA ASN A 63 5.99 -9.39 -9.52
C ASN A 63 5.70 -8.89 -8.10
N GLN A 64 4.54 -8.29 -7.91
CA GLN A 64 4.10 -7.74 -6.63
C GLN A 64 2.79 -8.38 -6.20
N ALA A 65 2.64 -8.53 -4.90
CA ALA A 65 1.42 -9.02 -4.27
C ALA A 65 1.21 -8.34 -2.93
N LEU A 66 -0.05 -8.13 -2.57
CA LEU A 66 -0.44 -7.82 -1.21
C LEU A 66 -0.55 -9.12 -0.42
N ILE A 67 0.00 -9.15 0.79
CA ILE A 67 -0.06 -10.28 1.71
C ILE A 67 -0.54 -9.84 3.08
N GLN A 68 -1.49 -10.57 3.65
CA GLN A 68 -2.01 -10.35 5.00
C GLN A 68 -1.96 -11.66 5.75
N VAL A 69 -1.47 -11.61 6.99
CA VAL A 69 -1.48 -12.74 7.90
C VAL A 69 -2.51 -12.45 8.99
N THR A 70 -3.40 -13.40 9.27
CA THR A 70 -4.40 -13.29 10.35
C THR A 70 -4.28 -14.44 11.33
N ASP A 71 -4.74 -14.19 12.56
CA ASP A 71 -4.81 -15.17 13.65
C ASP A 71 -3.41 -15.67 14.07
N SER A 72 -2.38 -14.84 13.86
CA SER A 72 -0.97 -15.18 14.09
C SER A 72 -0.38 -14.68 15.40
N ASP A 73 -1.11 -13.81 16.12
CA ASP A 73 -0.65 -13.12 17.34
C ASP A 73 0.72 -12.42 17.18
N SER A 74 1.01 -11.95 15.97
CA SER A 74 2.29 -11.32 15.63
C SER A 74 2.14 -9.81 15.43
N THR A 75 3.27 -9.10 15.37
CA THR A 75 3.29 -7.65 15.11
C THR A 75 2.74 -7.26 13.73
N ILE A 76 2.62 -8.22 12.81
CA ILE A 76 2.06 -8.03 11.47
C ILE A 76 0.63 -8.56 11.35
N ASP A 77 0.04 -9.07 12.44
CA ASP A 77 -1.31 -9.63 12.41
C ASP A 77 -2.31 -8.60 11.87
N LYS A 78 -3.13 -9.05 10.91
CA LYS A 78 -4.14 -8.26 10.17
C LYS A 78 -3.60 -7.12 9.33
N LYS A 79 -2.27 -6.88 9.30
CA LYS A 79 -1.67 -5.86 8.42
C LYS A 79 -1.57 -6.40 7.01
N ILE A 80 -1.98 -5.58 6.04
CA ILE A 80 -1.77 -5.86 4.62
C ILE A 80 -0.44 -5.25 4.21
N LEU A 81 0.47 -6.09 3.74
CA LEU A 81 1.84 -5.72 3.39
C LEU A 81 2.06 -5.89 1.89
N LEU A 82 2.82 -4.98 1.28
CA LEU A 82 3.29 -5.16 -0.09
C LEU A 82 4.51 -6.12 -0.09
N ALA A 83 4.39 -7.19 -0.87
CA ALA A 83 5.43 -8.18 -1.09
C ALA A 83 5.94 -8.14 -2.53
N THR A 84 7.22 -8.41 -2.70
CA THR A 84 7.80 -8.83 -3.99
C THR A 84 7.71 -10.35 -4.08
N THR A 85 7.23 -10.85 -5.22
CA THR A 85 7.14 -12.28 -5.51
C THR A 85 8.32 -12.75 -6.35
N SER A 86 8.95 -13.86 -6.00
CA SER A 86 9.98 -14.50 -6.83
C SER A 86 9.61 -15.95 -7.07
N THR A 87 9.36 -16.31 -8.32
CA THR A 87 9.02 -17.68 -8.73
C THR A 87 10.24 -18.38 -9.31
N THR A 88 10.51 -19.58 -8.82
CA THR A 88 11.52 -20.52 -9.32
C THR A 88 10.85 -21.79 -9.83
N ALA A 89 11.62 -22.73 -10.37
CA ALA A 89 11.12 -24.05 -10.73
C ALA A 89 10.58 -24.85 -9.51
N LYS A 90 10.98 -24.49 -8.29
CA LYS A 90 10.65 -25.21 -7.06
C LYS A 90 9.52 -24.53 -6.27
N ASP A 91 9.60 -23.22 -6.13
CA ASP A 91 8.76 -22.46 -5.21
C ASP A 91 8.52 -21.03 -5.65
N THR A 92 7.47 -20.41 -5.11
CA THR A 92 7.22 -18.96 -5.15
C THR A 92 7.40 -18.38 -3.76
N ARG A 93 8.21 -17.33 -3.65
CA ARG A 93 8.52 -16.66 -2.38
C ARG A 93 7.91 -15.27 -2.35
N TYR A 94 7.32 -14.91 -1.22
CA TYR A 94 6.76 -13.59 -0.93
C TYR A 94 7.64 -12.90 0.09
N THR A 95 8.32 -11.85 -0.34
CA THR A 95 9.26 -11.08 0.49
C THR A 95 8.68 -9.71 0.78
N VAL A 96 8.50 -9.38 2.05
CA VAL A 96 8.02 -8.08 2.54
C VAL A 96 9.19 -7.28 3.13
N GLN A 97 9.00 -5.98 3.31
CA GLN A 97 9.93 -5.14 4.05
C GLN A 97 9.47 -5.01 5.51
N LEU A 98 10.24 -5.56 6.44
CA LEU A 98 10.00 -5.41 7.89
C LEU A 98 11.18 -4.66 8.50
N ASN A 99 10.91 -3.55 9.18
CA ASN A 99 11.94 -2.70 9.79
C ASN A 99 13.08 -2.32 8.82
N GLY A 100 12.72 -2.04 7.56
CA GLY A 100 13.66 -1.68 6.48
C GLY A 100 14.51 -2.83 5.95
N ARG A 101 14.19 -4.09 6.29
CA ARG A 101 14.92 -5.28 5.84
C ARG A 101 14.00 -6.25 5.10
N PRO A 102 14.50 -6.89 4.02
CA PRO A 102 13.73 -7.91 3.33
C PRO A 102 13.50 -9.11 4.26
N TYR A 103 12.28 -9.59 4.30
CA TYR A 103 11.85 -10.71 5.13
C TYR A 103 10.96 -11.64 4.30
N VAL A 104 11.36 -12.90 4.16
CA VAL A 104 10.57 -13.91 3.45
C VAL A 104 9.44 -14.36 4.36
N LEU A 105 8.20 -14.00 4.01
CA LEU A 105 7.02 -14.26 4.82
C LEU A 105 6.34 -15.57 4.42
N LEU A 106 6.26 -15.88 3.13
CA LEU A 106 5.57 -17.07 2.63
C LEU A 106 6.38 -17.72 1.50
N ILE A 107 6.53 -19.04 1.56
CA ILE A 107 7.11 -19.86 0.50
C ILE A 107 6.08 -20.89 0.09
N LEU A 108 5.66 -20.90 -1.18
CA LEU A 108 4.68 -21.83 -1.71
C LEU A 108 5.31 -22.77 -2.74
N ASN A 109 5.01 -24.06 -2.63
CA ASN A 109 5.27 -25.06 -3.66
C ASN A 109 3.93 -25.71 -4.05
N GLY A 110 3.40 -25.31 -5.22
CA GLY A 110 2.07 -25.72 -5.64
C GLY A 110 0.96 -25.12 -4.76
N SER A 111 0.17 -25.98 -4.12
CA SER A 111 -0.99 -25.59 -3.30
C SER A 111 -0.70 -25.48 -1.80
N ALA A 112 0.56 -25.62 -1.37
CA ALA A 112 0.92 -25.55 0.04
C ALA A 112 2.33 -25.02 0.25
N GLY A 113 2.71 -24.77 1.50
CA GLY A 113 4.06 -24.34 1.83
C GLY A 113 4.21 -23.85 3.25
N GLU A 114 5.18 -22.97 3.44
CA GLU A 114 5.64 -22.53 4.75
C GLU A 114 5.41 -21.03 4.94
N LEU A 115 4.74 -20.69 6.03
CA LEU A 115 4.53 -19.34 6.51
C LEU A 115 5.51 -19.06 7.66
N TYR A 116 6.30 -17.99 7.51
CA TYR A 116 7.30 -17.56 8.46
C TYR A 116 6.78 -16.34 9.21
N VAL A 117 6.05 -16.54 10.30
CA VAL A 117 5.48 -15.44 11.07
C VAL A 117 6.56 -14.76 11.93
N PRO A 118 6.75 -13.43 11.85
CA PRO A 118 7.70 -12.72 12.70
C PRO A 118 7.44 -12.94 14.19
N GLY A 119 8.47 -13.35 14.93
CA GLY A 119 8.38 -13.66 16.35
C GLY A 119 8.11 -15.13 16.67
N SER A 120 7.67 -15.94 15.69
CA SER A 120 7.59 -17.39 15.83
C SER A 120 8.98 -18.04 15.67
N GLN A 121 9.26 -19.07 16.46
CA GLN A 121 10.48 -19.86 16.35
C GLN A 121 10.46 -20.86 15.18
N LYS A 122 9.27 -21.23 14.69
CA LYS A 122 9.09 -22.22 13.64
C LYS A 122 8.18 -21.70 12.53
N SER A 123 8.43 -22.13 11.31
CA SER A 123 7.50 -21.96 10.21
C SER A 123 6.21 -22.74 10.49
N THR A 124 5.11 -22.21 9.99
CA THR A 124 3.79 -22.84 10.04
C THR A 124 3.47 -23.40 8.67
N TRP A 125 3.06 -24.66 8.59
CA TRP A 125 2.64 -25.24 7.32
C TRP A 125 1.23 -24.73 6.96
N VAL A 126 1.08 -24.21 5.75
CA VAL A 126 -0.19 -23.69 5.24
C VAL A 126 -0.56 -24.37 3.93
N ARG A 127 -1.85 -24.54 3.67
CA ARG A 127 -2.39 -25.11 2.44
C ARG A 127 -3.50 -24.23 1.87
N TYR A 128 -3.60 -24.19 0.55
CA TYR A 128 -4.63 -23.47 -0.17
C TYR A 128 -6.01 -23.91 0.33
N ASP A 129 -6.83 -22.91 0.65
CA ASP A 129 -8.19 -23.07 1.12
C ASP A 129 -9.12 -22.45 0.07
N GLU A 130 -9.83 -23.31 -0.65
CA GLU A 130 -10.71 -22.90 -1.75
C GLU A 130 -11.92 -22.13 -1.25
N ASP A 131 -12.52 -22.58 -0.14
CA ASP A 131 -13.72 -21.97 0.42
C ASP A 131 -13.44 -20.55 0.91
N LEU A 132 -12.33 -20.34 1.63
CA LEU A 132 -11.91 -19.01 2.07
C LEU A 132 -11.53 -18.12 0.89
N SER A 133 -10.91 -18.68 -0.14
CA SER A 133 -10.54 -17.92 -1.34
C SER A 133 -11.78 -17.49 -2.14
N ALA A 134 -12.78 -18.35 -2.26
CA ALA A 134 -14.03 -18.06 -2.98
C ALA A 134 -14.90 -17.01 -2.28
N GLN A 135 -14.83 -16.93 -0.95
CA GLN A 135 -15.55 -15.93 -0.15
C GLN A 135 -14.86 -14.56 -0.11
N SER A 136 -13.65 -14.46 -0.64
CA SER A 136 -12.86 -13.23 -0.61
C SER A 136 -13.37 -12.18 -1.60
N ASN A 137 -13.17 -10.89 -1.26
CA ASN A 137 -13.44 -9.78 -2.16
C ASN A 137 -12.13 -9.02 -2.47
N PRO A 138 -11.53 -9.20 -3.67
CA PRO A 138 -10.28 -8.56 -4.05
C PRO A 138 -10.32 -7.03 -3.98
N GLU A 139 -11.46 -6.42 -4.35
CA GLU A 139 -11.62 -4.98 -4.36
C GLU A 139 -11.71 -4.41 -2.94
N HIS A 140 -12.36 -5.13 -2.03
CA HIS A 140 -12.35 -4.77 -0.61
C HIS A 140 -10.93 -4.88 -0.04
N TYR A 141 -10.23 -5.96 -0.35
CA TYR A 141 -8.86 -6.20 0.12
C TYR A 141 -7.86 -5.13 -0.36
N LEU A 142 -7.98 -4.67 -1.61
CA LEU A 142 -7.21 -3.53 -2.12
C LEU A 142 -7.56 -2.24 -1.38
N THR A 143 -8.85 -1.99 -1.14
CA THR A 143 -9.32 -0.80 -0.42
C THR A 143 -8.75 -0.75 0.99
N ASP A 144 -8.76 -1.87 1.71
CA ASP A 144 -8.19 -1.98 3.05
C ASP A 144 -6.70 -1.61 3.06
N TYR A 145 -5.93 -2.09 2.07
CA TYR A 145 -4.52 -1.74 1.93
C TYR A 145 -4.29 -0.25 1.67
N GLU A 146 -5.05 0.34 0.76
CA GLU A 146 -4.96 1.77 0.42
C GLU A 146 -5.37 2.67 1.58
N GLN A 147 -6.30 2.23 2.43
CA GLN A 147 -6.75 2.97 3.61
C GLN A 147 -5.80 2.81 4.80
N GLN A 148 -5.16 1.64 4.96
CA GLN A 148 -4.22 1.37 6.05
C GLN A 148 -3.05 2.38 6.11
N GLY A 149 -2.62 2.92 4.96
CA GLY A 149 -1.53 3.88 4.85
C GLY A 149 -1.94 5.35 4.97
N LYS A 150 -3.24 5.65 5.12
CA LYS A 150 -3.74 7.02 5.26
C LYS A 150 -3.70 7.45 6.72
N PRO A 151 -3.29 8.70 7.01
CA PRO A 151 -3.25 9.24 8.37
C PRO A 151 -4.64 9.43 8.99
#